data_AF-A0A9D0SKX7-F1
#
_entry.id   AF-A0A9D0SKX7-F1
#
_cell.length_a   1.000
_cell.length_b   1.000
_cell.length_c   1.000
_cell.angle_alpha   90.00
_cell.angle_beta   90.00
_cell.angle_gamma   90.00
#
_symmetry.space_group_name_H-M   'P 1'
#
loop_
_entity.id
_entity.type
_entity.pdbx_description
1 polymer ?
#
loop_
_entity_poly.entity_id
_entity_poly.type
_entity_poly.pdbx_seq_one_letter_code
_entity_poly.pdbx_strand_id
1 'polypeptide(L)'
;MANIFQAIFGNYQEKVVKRYSRRVDEVNSYYNSFLETLKTPEDFQQKTMDFREVLRKGKTTDDILCEAFALVKRACRYLVDSKAASRVTGNEKEWDMVPFDVQLIGGMVIHDGQIAEMATGEGKTLVATMPAYLNALKGQVHIVTVNDYLALRDSQWMGLLYETLGLTVSCLQNGMDTAQRKEAYTKDIVYGTNSEFGFDYLRDNMVWSLEEQVQKYREFAIIDEVDSILIDEARTPLIISGPVQRSNNSYFRDFNPKVRALVSKQRDKVSRLVREAREALEKGEEQLAGKLLLTAEKGLPKHKQLMKMKQETRIQRLISDTELAYLRDKSIHLLEDDLYYVIDEKRHVADLTENGRRLLSPDNPALFELTDIGEIFAHIDETVADEKEREKEKRKVQRDYAEKSEILHAVSQLLRAYSLFEKDVEYVVQENKVLIVDEYTGRLMPGRRFSDGLHQALEAKEGVTIEGETQTFATITLQNFFRMYDKLAGMTGTAITEAAEFKEIYGME
;
A
#
# COMPACT_ATOMS: atom_id res chain seq x y z
N MET A 1 -19.94 2.61 35.85
CA MET A 1 -19.56 1.72 34.74
C MET A 1 -18.13 1.20 34.89
N ALA A 2 -17.12 2.03 35.21
CA ALA A 2 -15.74 1.59 35.44
C ALA A 2 -15.55 0.49 36.52
N ASN A 3 -16.25 0.58 37.66
CA ASN A 3 -16.13 -0.40 38.75
C ASN A 3 -16.68 -1.80 38.45
N ILE A 4 -17.59 -1.96 37.48
CA ILE A 4 -18.16 -3.27 37.14
C ILE A 4 -17.25 -3.99 36.14
N PHE A 5 -16.68 -3.26 35.18
CA PHE A 5 -15.69 -3.80 34.25
C PHE A 5 -14.44 -4.30 34.98
N GLN A 6 -13.92 -3.54 35.96
CA GLN A 6 -12.74 -3.92 36.72
C GLN A 6 -12.96 -5.15 37.62
N ALA A 7 -14.15 -5.28 38.21
CA ALA A 7 -14.52 -6.45 39.02
C ALA A 7 -14.76 -7.73 38.19
N ILE A 8 -15.21 -7.60 36.93
CA ILE A 8 -15.44 -8.73 36.03
C ILE A 8 -14.12 -9.15 35.35
N PHE A 9 -13.29 -8.21 34.87
CA PHE A 9 -12.01 -8.51 34.21
C PHE A 9 -10.93 -8.96 35.20
N GLY A 10 -10.82 -8.36 36.39
CA GLY A 10 -9.85 -8.78 37.40
C GLY A 10 -10.02 -10.24 37.83
N ASN A 11 -11.28 -10.69 37.96
CA ASN A 11 -11.61 -12.08 38.29
C ASN A 11 -11.31 -13.07 37.14
N TYR A 12 -11.29 -12.61 35.88
CA TYR A 12 -10.93 -13.45 34.73
C TYR A 12 -9.42 -13.64 34.63
N GLN A 13 -8.64 -12.55 34.65
CA GLN A 13 -7.18 -12.59 34.55
C GLN A 13 -6.56 -13.39 35.71
N GLU A 14 -7.04 -13.21 36.94
CA GLU A 14 -6.58 -14.01 38.10
C GLU A 14 -6.83 -15.51 37.92
N LYS A 15 -7.97 -15.89 37.32
CA LYS A 15 -8.27 -17.31 37.04
C LYS A 15 -7.36 -17.88 35.96
N VAL A 16 -7.08 -17.10 34.91
CA VAL A 16 -6.17 -17.48 33.82
C VAL A 16 -4.76 -17.66 34.35
N VAL A 17 -4.23 -16.70 35.13
CA VAL A 17 -2.91 -16.80 35.76
C VAL A 17 -2.84 -18.03 36.68
N LYS A 18 -3.86 -18.26 37.52
CA LYS A 18 -3.91 -19.42 38.42
C LYS A 18 -3.92 -20.75 37.68
N ARG A 19 -4.53 -20.82 36.49
CA ARG A 19 -4.47 -22.01 35.61
C ARG A 19 -3.04 -22.25 35.14
N TYR A 20 -2.32 -21.22 34.70
CA TYR A 20 -0.92 -21.36 34.28
C TYR A 20 0.02 -21.67 35.43
N SER A 21 -0.20 -21.11 36.63
CA SER A 21 0.63 -21.42 37.81
C SER A 21 0.69 -22.92 38.13
N ARG A 22 -0.42 -23.65 37.94
CA ARG A 22 -0.42 -25.11 38.11
C ARG A 22 0.46 -25.84 37.09
N ARG A 23 0.51 -25.35 35.85
CA ARG A 23 1.38 -25.89 34.80
C ARG A 23 2.85 -25.55 35.08
N VAL A 24 3.13 -24.43 35.72
CA VAL A 24 4.51 -24.06 36.13
C VAL A 24 5.09 -25.09 37.10
N ASP A 25 4.30 -25.57 38.07
CA ASP A 25 4.75 -26.61 39.00
C ASP A 25 5.15 -27.89 38.24
N GLU A 26 4.37 -28.26 37.23
CA GLU A 26 4.65 -29.41 36.36
C GLU A 26 5.91 -29.20 35.51
N VAL A 27 6.07 -28.03 34.88
CA VAL A 27 7.30 -27.63 34.17
C VAL A 27 8.51 -27.76 35.08
N ASN A 28 8.42 -27.24 36.31
CA ASN A 28 9.52 -27.27 37.27
C ASN A 28 9.84 -28.70 37.74
N SER A 29 8.83 -29.57 37.85
CA SER A 29 9.04 -31.00 38.12
C SER A 29 9.84 -31.68 37.02
N TYR A 30 9.47 -31.48 35.74
CA TYR A 30 10.25 -31.98 34.60
C TYR A 30 11.65 -31.39 34.56
N TYR A 31 11.79 -30.07 34.77
CA TYR A 31 13.08 -29.38 34.78
C TYR A 31 14.04 -30.02 35.79
N ASN A 32 13.57 -30.28 37.01
CA ASN A 32 14.36 -30.93 38.06
C ASN A 32 14.80 -32.33 37.65
N SER A 33 13.92 -33.11 36.99
CA SER A 33 14.29 -34.43 36.48
C SER A 33 15.39 -34.36 35.40
N PHE A 34 15.37 -33.31 34.57
CA PHE A 34 16.32 -33.13 33.47
C PHE A 34 17.71 -32.64 33.90
N LEU A 35 17.84 -32.11 35.12
CA LEU A 35 19.14 -31.68 35.66
C LEU A 35 20.17 -32.82 35.68
N GLU A 36 19.71 -34.03 35.98
CA GLU A 36 20.59 -35.21 36.09
C GLU A 36 20.74 -35.98 34.79
N THR A 37 19.79 -35.86 33.86
CA THR A 37 19.73 -36.71 32.65
C THR A 37 20.21 -36.03 31.39
N LEU A 38 20.05 -34.71 31.26
CA LEU A 38 20.44 -33.96 30.05
C LEU A 38 21.70 -33.15 30.37
N LYS A 39 22.85 -33.54 29.82
CA LYS A 39 24.16 -32.95 30.14
C LYS A 39 24.94 -32.49 28.93
N THR A 40 24.62 -32.97 27.73
CA THR A 40 25.30 -32.58 26.48
C THR A 40 24.32 -32.01 25.45
N PRO A 41 24.81 -31.26 24.45
CA PRO A 41 23.97 -30.77 23.34
C PRO A 41 23.20 -31.90 22.64
N GLU A 42 23.82 -33.06 22.48
CA GLU A 42 23.21 -34.23 21.84
C GLU A 42 21.98 -34.74 22.63
N ASP A 43 22.00 -34.67 23.96
CA ASP A 43 20.85 -35.05 24.79
C ASP A 43 19.64 -34.14 24.51
N PHE A 44 19.87 -32.83 24.35
CA PHE A 44 18.83 -31.86 24.04
C PHE A 44 18.24 -32.09 22.65
N GLN A 45 19.11 -32.31 21.65
CA GLN A 45 18.69 -32.58 20.27
C GLN A 45 17.91 -33.88 20.17
N GLN A 46 18.34 -34.94 20.88
CA GLN A 46 17.62 -36.21 20.93
C GLN A 46 16.23 -36.03 21.53
N LYS A 47 16.11 -35.26 22.62
CA LYS A 47 14.80 -34.97 23.22
C LYS A 47 13.87 -34.20 22.28
N THR A 48 14.41 -33.25 21.50
CA THR A 48 13.68 -32.56 20.44
C THR A 48 13.18 -33.54 19.35
N MET A 49 14.00 -34.52 18.96
CA MET A 49 13.59 -35.56 18.02
C MET A 49 12.46 -36.43 18.58
N ASP A 50 12.54 -36.79 19.87
CA ASP A 50 11.49 -37.56 20.54
C ASP A 50 10.15 -36.80 20.54
N PHE A 51 10.17 -35.49 20.81
CA PHE A 51 8.96 -34.67 20.73
C PHE A 51 8.38 -34.61 19.31
N ARG A 52 9.20 -34.42 18.29
CA ARG A 52 8.74 -34.45 16.89
C ARG A 52 8.07 -35.78 16.55
N GLU A 53 8.63 -36.90 17.02
CA GLU A 53 8.05 -38.22 16.81
C GLU A 53 6.72 -38.42 17.55
N VAL A 54 6.62 -37.90 18.77
CA VAL A 54 5.37 -37.92 19.55
C VAL A 54 4.27 -37.09 18.88
N LEU A 55 4.60 -35.93 18.31
CA LEU A 55 3.66 -35.11 17.54
C LEU A 55 3.21 -35.80 16.25
N ARG A 56 4.12 -36.48 15.53
CA ARG A 56 3.74 -37.30 14.34
C ARG A 56 2.78 -38.43 14.68
N LYS A 57 2.85 -38.98 15.89
CA LYS A 57 1.93 -40.01 16.40
C LYS A 57 0.57 -39.47 16.84
N GLY A 58 0.31 -38.17 16.67
CA GLY A 58 -1.00 -37.56 16.89
C GLY A 58 -1.18 -36.86 18.22
N LYS A 59 -0.13 -36.74 19.06
CA LYS A 59 -0.18 -35.82 20.20
C LYS A 59 -0.15 -34.36 19.73
N THR A 60 -0.70 -33.48 20.55
CA THR A 60 -0.74 -32.04 20.31
C THR A 60 0.44 -31.33 20.99
N THR A 61 0.67 -30.07 20.62
CA THR A 61 1.65 -29.21 21.31
C THR A 61 1.27 -28.98 22.78
N ASP A 62 -0.03 -28.93 23.09
CA ASP A 62 -0.52 -28.82 24.46
C ASP A 62 -0.15 -30.02 25.32
N ASP A 63 -0.16 -31.23 24.75
CA ASP A 63 0.14 -32.48 25.48
C ASP A 63 1.61 -32.56 25.92
N ILE A 64 2.52 -31.89 25.21
CA ILE A 64 3.96 -31.88 25.51
C ILE A 64 4.44 -30.54 26.07
N LEU A 65 3.53 -29.57 26.28
CA LEU A 65 3.87 -28.19 26.62
C LEU A 65 4.76 -28.10 27.86
N CYS A 66 4.36 -28.74 28.96
CA CYS A 66 5.09 -28.66 30.22
C CYS A 66 6.50 -29.26 30.11
N GLU A 67 6.62 -30.38 29.41
CA GLU A 67 7.89 -31.09 29.20
C GLU A 67 8.82 -30.32 28.25
N ALA A 68 8.26 -29.73 27.18
CA ALA A 68 9.01 -28.92 26.22
C ALA A 68 9.52 -27.62 26.86
N PHE A 69 8.70 -26.92 27.65
CA PHE A 69 9.12 -25.72 28.37
C PHE A 69 10.21 -26.03 29.40
N ALA A 70 10.11 -27.17 30.07
CA ALA A 70 11.15 -27.66 30.98
C ALA A 70 12.47 -27.93 30.25
N LEU A 71 12.42 -28.49 29.04
CA LEU A 71 13.60 -28.71 28.21
C LEU A 71 14.27 -27.38 27.83
N VAL A 72 13.50 -26.38 27.40
CA VAL A 72 14.02 -25.04 27.09
C VAL A 72 14.68 -24.42 28.33
N LYS A 73 14.00 -24.45 29.50
CA LYS A 73 14.56 -23.96 30.77
C LYS A 73 15.85 -24.70 31.15
N ARG A 74 15.91 -26.02 30.92
CA ARG A 74 17.11 -26.84 31.16
C ARG A 74 18.25 -26.47 30.21
N ALA A 75 17.97 -26.22 28.94
CA ALA A 75 18.96 -25.79 27.95
C ALA A 75 19.53 -24.40 28.31
N CYS A 76 18.68 -23.45 28.74
CA CYS A 76 19.14 -22.17 29.27
C CYS A 76 20.11 -22.34 30.45
N ARG A 77 19.77 -23.20 31.42
CA ARG A 77 20.68 -23.52 32.55
C ARG A 77 22.00 -24.12 32.06
N TYR A 78 21.96 -25.04 31.11
CA TYR A 78 23.16 -25.64 30.52
C TYR A 78 24.08 -24.60 29.87
N LEU A 79 23.52 -23.63 29.13
CA LEU A 79 24.28 -22.55 28.52
C LEU A 79 24.95 -21.64 29.57
N VAL A 80 24.27 -21.37 30.69
CA VAL A 80 24.87 -20.65 31.83
C VAL A 80 26.02 -21.45 32.44
N ASP A 81 25.77 -22.73 32.75
CA ASP A 81 26.75 -23.58 33.42
C ASP A 81 28.00 -23.83 32.55
N SER A 82 27.82 -23.86 31.23
CA SER A 82 28.91 -24.01 30.25
C SER A 82 29.61 -22.70 29.88
N LYS A 83 29.13 -21.55 30.38
CA LYS A 83 29.59 -20.21 29.99
C LYS A 83 29.58 -20.02 28.47
N ALA A 84 28.52 -20.52 27.84
CA ALA A 84 28.38 -20.42 26.40
C ALA A 84 28.26 -18.95 25.98
N ALA A 85 29.01 -18.57 24.96
CA ALA A 85 28.95 -17.23 24.38
C ALA A 85 28.70 -17.32 22.88
N SER A 86 27.95 -16.35 22.35
CA SER A 86 27.74 -16.19 20.91
C SER A 86 28.05 -14.77 20.47
N ARG A 87 28.31 -14.61 19.17
CA ARG A 87 28.54 -13.28 18.59
C ARG A 87 27.20 -12.68 18.18
N VAL A 88 26.76 -11.67 18.92
CA VAL A 88 25.50 -10.95 18.72
C VAL A 88 25.80 -9.54 18.21
N THR A 89 25.42 -9.25 16.97
CA THR A 89 25.64 -7.95 16.30
C THR A 89 27.09 -7.48 16.37
N GLY A 90 28.03 -8.41 16.25
CA GLY A 90 29.47 -8.13 16.29
C GLY A 90 30.11 -8.22 17.67
N ASN A 91 29.34 -8.24 18.75
CA ASN A 91 29.83 -8.30 20.13
C ASN A 91 29.73 -9.73 20.69
N GLU A 92 30.70 -10.13 21.50
CA GLU A 92 30.63 -11.39 22.24
C GLU A 92 29.67 -11.23 23.43
N LYS A 93 28.71 -12.14 23.54
CA LYS A 93 27.69 -12.12 24.60
C LYS A 93 27.58 -13.50 25.23
N GLU A 94 27.94 -13.58 26.50
CA GLU A 94 27.74 -14.77 27.33
C GLU A 94 26.26 -14.96 27.66
N TRP A 95 25.81 -16.21 27.69
CA TRP A 95 24.46 -16.56 28.10
C TRP A 95 24.38 -16.65 29.63
N ASP A 96 23.65 -15.72 30.25
CA ASP A 96 23.56 -15.57 31.70
C ASP A 96 22.11 -15.70 32.24
N MET A 97 21.20 -16.25 31.44
CA MET A 97 19.77 -16.24 31.72
C MET A 97 19.19 -17.64 31.94
N VAL A 98 18.32 -17.77 32.95
CA VAL A 98 17.44 -18.95 33.13
C VAL A 98 16.02 -18.46 33.38
N PRO A 99 15.01 -18.97 32.65
CA PRO A 99 13.64 -18.48 32.78
C PRO A 99 13.06 -18.56 34.20
N PHE A 100 12.47 -17.47 34.67
CA PHE A 100 11.67 -17.39 35.88
C PHE A 100 10.25 -17.95 35.67
N ASP A 101 9.56 -18.25 36.76
CA ASP A 101 8.21 -18.82 36.72
C ASP A 101 7.19 -17.88 36.05
N VAL A 102 7.33 -16.56 36.23
CA VAL A 102 6.50 -15.56 35.54
C VAL A 102 6.74 -15.57 34.02
N GLN A 103 7.97 -15.85 33.59
CA GLN A 103 8.32 -15.97 32.17
C GLN A 103 7.76 -17.25 31.57
N LEU A 104 7.71 -18.34 32.35
CA LEU A 104 7.01 -19.57 31.94
C LEU A 104 5.51 -19.28 31.67
N ILE A 105 4.86 -18.51 32.55
CA ILE A 105 3.46 -18.10 32.36
C ILE A 105 3.32 -17.27 31.08
N GLY A 106 4.16 -16.26 30.87
CA GLY A 106 4.14 -15.45 29.65
C GLY A 106 4.30 -16.29 28.38
N GLY A 107 5.18 -17.29 28.41
CA GLY A 107 5.36 -18.22 27.30
C GLY A 107 4.10 -19.06 27.02
N MET A 108 3.37 -19.48 28.05
CA MET A 108 2.11 -20.20 27.90
C MET A 108 0.99 -19.32 27.35
N VAL A 109 0.93 -18.05 27.77
CA VAL A 109 -0.01 -17.05 27.23
C VAL A 109 0.22 -16.86 25.73
N ILE A 110 1.48 -16.68 25.31
CA ILE A 110 1.85 -16.58 23.90
C ILE A 110 1.52 -17.89 23.16
N HIS A 111 1.79 -19.06 23.77
CA HIS A 111 1.40 -20.33 23.16
C HIS A 111 -0.10 -20.43 22.93
N ASP A 112 -0.94 -19.94 23.84
CA ASP A 112 -2.40 -19.96 23.72
C ASP A 112 -2.94 -18.92 22.71
N GLY A 113 -2.08 -18.20 21.99
CA GLY A 113 -2.48 -17.22 20.97
C GLY A 113 -2.98 -15.90 21.55
N GLN A 114 -2.46 -15.51 22.72
CA GLN A 114 -2.89 -14.32 23.46
C GLN A 114 -1.75 -13.30 23.61
N ILE A 115 -2.03 -12.16 24.25
CA ILE A 115 -1.02 -11.12 24.49
C ILE A 115 -0.44 -11.24 25.90
N ALA A 116 0.88 -11.41 26.00
CA ALA A 116 1.59 -11.36 27.26
C ALA A 116 2.03 -9.92 27.57
N GLU A 117 1.29 -9.24 28.46
CA GLU A 117 1.74 -7.95 29.01
C GLU A 117 2.80 -8.16 30.08
N MET A 118 4.01 -7.68 29.82
CA MET A 118 5.16 -7.81 30.72
C MET A 118 5.95 -6.50 30.74
N ALA A 119 6.27 -6.01 31.94
CA ALA A 119 7.02 -4.78 32.09
C ALA A 119 8.39 -4.85 31.37
N THR A 120 8.87 -3.70 30.91
CA THR A 120 10.18 -3.60 30.26
C THR A 120 11.27 -4.08 31.22
N GLY A 121 12.10 -5.02 30.76
CA GLY A 121 13.16 -5.64 31.58
C GLY A 121 12.79 -7.02 32.13
N GLU A 122 11.53 -7.45 32.05
CA GLU A 122 11.08 -8.80 32.46
C GLU A 122 11.53 -9.93 31.50
N GLY A 123 12.33 -9.61 30.48
CA GLY A 123 12.92 -10.60 29.57
C GLY A 123 11.98 -11.13 28.48
N LYS A 124 11.14 -10.26 27.88
CA LYS A 124 10.23 -10.61 26.76
C LYS A 124 10.90 -11.46 25.67
N THR A 125 12.11 -11.08 25.24
CA THR A 125 12.88 -11.82 24.23
C THR A 125 13.13 -13.28 24.63
N LEU A 126 13.47 -13.54 25.90
CA LEU A 126 13.66 -14.89 26.42
C LEU A 126 12.32 -15.63 26.53
N VAL A 127 11.25 -14.94 26.94
CA VAL A 127 9.91 -15.52 27.06
C VAL A 127 9.44 -16.13 25.74
N ALA A 128 9.64 -15.43 24.62
CA ALA A 128 9.23 -15.87 23.29
C ALA A 128 9.90 -17.19 22.84
N THR A 129 11.06 -17.54 23.40
CA THR A 129 11.80 -18.76 23.00
C THR A 129 11.06 -20.05 23.29
N MET A 130 10.29 -20.11 24.37
CA MET A 130 9.57 -21.30 24.79
C MET A 130 8.40 -21.64 23.86
N PRO A 131 7.45 -20.73 23.59
CA PRO A 131 6.39 -20.97 22.62
C PRO A 131 6.93 -21.07 21.19
N ALA A 132 8.00 -20.35 20.83
CA ALA A 132 8.63 -20.50 19.53
C ALA A 132 9.20 -21.91 19.35
N TYR A 133 9.99 -22.41 20.32
CA TYR A 133 10.52 -23.78 20.29
C TYR A 133 9.40 -24.81 20.16
N LEU A 134 8.37 -24.73 21.00
CA LEU A 134 7.29 -25.72 21.03
C LEU A 134 6.52 -25.77 19.70
N ASN A 135 6.15 -24.62 19.15
CA ASN A 135 5.39 -24.56 17.90
C ASN A 135 6.28 -24.89 16.68
N ALA A 136 7.58 -24.56 16.74
CA ALA A 136 8.58 -24.92 15.73
C ALA A 136 8.73 -26.45 15.52
N LEU A 137 8.31 -27.26 16.49
CA LEU A 137 8.31 -28.72 16.35
C LEU A 137 7.24 -29.23 15.38
N LYS A 138 6.19 -28.44 15.15
CA LYS A 138 5.06 -28.78 14.26
C LYS A 138 5.13 -28.03 12.94
N GLY A 139 5.53 -26.76 12.97
CA GLY A 139 5.46 -25.84 11.84
C GLY A 139 6.38 -24.64 12.00
N GLN A 140 6.56 -23.84 10.95
CA GLN A 140 7.44 -22.68 10.97
C GLN A 140 6.87 -21.56 11.86
N VAL A 141 7.75 -20.92 12.65
CA VAL A 141 7.40 -19.79 13.51
C VAL A 141 8.04 -18.51 13.00
N HIS A 142 7.24 -17.46 12.85
CA HIS A 142 7.72 -16.12 12.54
C HIS A 142 7.76 -15.27 13.81
N ILE A 143 8.92 -14.69 14.11
CA ILE A 143 9.08 -13.74 15.21
C ILE A 143 9.27 -12.35 14.62
N VAL A 144 8.31 -11.47 14.91
CA VAL A 144 8.23 -10.14 14.32
C VAL A 144 8.70 -9.11 15.33
N THR A 145 9.65 -8.26 14.92
CA THR A 145 10.13 -7.13 15.73
C THR A 145 9.87 -5.79 15.03
N VAL A 146 10.05 -4.69 15.76
CA VAL A 146 9.82 -3.32 15.24
C VAL A 146 10.91 -2.83 14.26
N ASN A 147 12.11 -3.43 14.27
CA ASN A 147 13.18 -3.06 13.34
C ASN A 147 14.20 -4.18 13.08
N ASP A 148 14.91 -4.05 11.97
CA ASP A 148 15.91 -5.02 11.47
C ASP A 148 17.04 -5.28 12.47
N TYR A 149 17.48 -4.25 13.21
CA TYR A 149 18.54 -4.41 14.20
C TYR A 149 18.11 -5.33 15.35
N LEU A 150 16.90 -5.13 15.88
CA LEU A 150 16.35 -5.99 16.94
C LEU A 150 16.11 -7.41 16.43
N ALA A 151 15.60 -7.56 15.20
CA ALA A 151 15.44 -8.88 14.58
C ALA A 151 16.77 -9.63 14.50
N LEU A 152 17.83 -8.95 14.02
CA LEU A 152 19.15 -9.54 13.89
C LEU A 152 19.80 -9.85 15.25
N ARG A 153 19.69 -8.92 16.20
CA ARG A 153 20.18 -9.10 17.56
C ARG A 153 19.54 -10.30 18.22
N ASP A 154 18.21 -10.40 18.17
CA ASP A 154 17.47 -11.41 18.92
C ASP A 154 17.55 -12.77 18.25
N SER A 155 17.59 -12.83 16.91
CA SER A 155 17.84 -14.08 16.18
C SER A 155 19.22 -14.67 16.46
N GLN A 156 20.27 -13.84 16.54
CA GLN A 156 21.62 -14.31 16.88
C GLN A 156 21.73 -14.69 18.35
N TRP A 157 21.13 -13.91 19.23
CA TRP A 157 21.21 -14.14 20.67
C TRP A 157 20.42 -15.38 21.09
N MET A 158 19.12 -15.45 20.75
CA MET A 158 18.28 -16.62 21.04
C MET A 158 18.62 -17.81 20.13
N GLY A 159 19.26 -17.55 18.98
CA GLY A 159 19.73 -18.59 18.05
C GLY A 159 20.62 -19.62 18.71
N LEU A 160 21.51 -19.20 19.61
CA LEU A 160 22.36 -20.12 20.40
C LEU A 160 21.52 -21.17 21.14
N LEU A 161 20.41 -20.75 21.74
CA LEU A 161 19.48 -21.65 22.45
C LEU A 161 18.76 -22.58 21.48
N TYR A 162 18.23 -22.05 20.37
CA TYR A 162 17.54 -22.87 19.37
C TYR A 162 18.45 -23.92 18.74
N GLU A 163 19.69 -23.55 18.39
CA GLU A 163 20.69 -24.47 17.84
C GLU A 163 21.10 -25.55 18.84
N THR A 164 21.24 -25.18 20.12
CA THR A 164 21.49 -26.15 21.21
C THR A 164 20.35 -27.17 21.33
N LEU A 165 19.11 -26.73 21.09
CA LEU A 165 17.92 -27.58 21.07
C LEU A 165 17.73 -28.33 19.74
N GLY A 166 18.57 -28.10 18.73
CA GLY A 166 18.51 -28.76 17.42
C GLY A 166 17.51 -28.15 16.43
N LEU A 167 17.11 -26.89 16.65
CA LEU A 167 16.32 -26.12 15.71
C LEU A 167 17.20 -25.19 14.87
N THR A 168 16.67 -24.79 13.72
CA THR A 168 17.31 -23.87 12.80
C THR A 168 16.65 -22.50 12.84
N VAL A 169 17.45 -21.44 12.78
CA VAL A 169 16.98 -20.05 12.84
C VAL A 169 17.53 -19.23 11.67
N SER A 170 16.75 -18.29 11.16
CA SER A 170 17.19 -17.26 10.22
C SER A 170 16.65 -15.89 10.61
N CYS A 171 17.18 -14.85 9.97
CA CYS A 171 16.70 -13.49 10.09
C CYS A 171 16.60 -12.84 8.72
N LEU A 172 15.42 -12.29 8.41
CA LEU A 172 15.19 -11.45 7.26
C LEU A 172 15.77 -10.06 7.54
N GLN A 173 16.46 -9.51 6.55
CA GLN A 173 17.07 -8.19 6.59
C GLN A 173 16.78 -7.47 5.29
N ASN A 174 16.72 -6.15 5.36
CA ASN A 174 16.60 -5.32 4.18
C ASN A 174 17.76 -5.59 3.19
N GLY A 175 17.44 -5.62 1.90
CA GLY A 175 18.43 -5.86 0.84
C GLY A 175 18.76 -7.32 0.56
N MET A 176 18.21 -8.28 1.30
CA MET A 176 18.32 -9.70 0.95
C MET A 176 17.65 -9.99 -0.40
N ASP A 177 18.35 -10.73 -1.25
CA ASP A 177 17.83 -11.20 -2.53
C ASP A 177 16.82 -12.35 -2.37
N THR A 178 16.15 -12.71 -3.46
CA THR A 178 15.13 -13.78 -3.48
C THR A 178 15.69 -15.14 -3.07
N ALA A 179 16.94 -15.46 -3.40
CA ALA A 179 17.54 -16.74 -3.07
C ALA A 179 17.83 -16.84 -1.57
N GLN A 180 18.39 -15.78 -0.99
CA GLN A 180 18.64 -15.65 0.45
C GLN A 180 17.34 -15.72 1.25
N ARG A 181 16.27 -15.07 0.78
CA ARG A 181 14.95 -15.14 1.43
C ARG A 181 14.36 -16.54 1.37
N LYS A 182 14.40 -17.20 0.22
CA LYS A 182 13.96 -18.60 0.10
C LYS A 182 14.68 -19.50 1.10
N GLU A 183 15.99 -19.35 1.23
CA GLU A 183 16.76 -20.10 2.22
C GLU A 183 16.32 -19.76 3.65
N ALA A 184 16.11 -18.48 3.96
CA ALA A 184 15.66 -18.04 5.28
C ALA A 184 14.33 -18.69 5.67
N TYR A 185 13.33 -18.72 4.78
CA TYR A 185 12.04 -19.37 5.00
C TYR A 185 12.08 -20.91 4.96
N THR A 186 13.25 -21.55 4.84
CA THR A 186 13.37 -23.00 5.08
C THR A 186 13.63 -23.36 6.54
N LYS A 187 13.97 -22.37 7.37
CA LYS A 187 14.34 -22.61 8.78
C LYS A 187 13.10 -22.78 9.67
N ASP A 188 13.27 -23.44 10.81
CA ASP A 188 12.17 -23.68 11.76
C ASP A 188 11.63 -22.37 12.35
N ILE A 189 12.53 -21.40 12.60
CA ILE A 189 12.21 -20.09 13.17
C ILE A 189 12.78 -18.99 12.28
N VAL A 190 11.96 -18.00 11.90
CA VAL A 190 12.36 -16.87 11.07
C VAL A 190 12.08 -15.58 11.82
N TYR A 191 13.12 -14.80 12.08
CA TYR A 191 12.99 -13.43 12.60
C TYR A 191 12.86 -12.43 11.45
N GLY A 192 12.16 -11.33 11.67
CA GLY A 192 12.08 -10.23 10.71
C GLY A 192 11.19 -9.10 11.20
N THR A 193 11.04 -8.06 10.40
CA THR A 193 10.07 -6.99 10.67
C THR A 193 8.75 -7.27 9.97
N ASN A 194 7.68 -6.62 10.45
CA ASN A 194 6.37 -6.66 9.82
C ASN A 194 6.43 -6.28 8.33
N SER A 195 7.27 -5.31 7.98
CA SER A 195 7.50 -4.82 6.63
C SER A 195 8.15 -5.89 5.76
N GLU A 196 9.20 -6.56 6.25
CA GLU A 196 9.88 -7.60 5.48
C GLU A 196 8.94 -8.78 5.18
N PHE A 197 8.20 -9.27 6.18
CA PHE A 197 7.22 -10.33 5.98
C PHE A 197 6.07 -9.90 5.06
N GLY A 198 5.51 -8.70 5.26
CA GLY A 198 4.38 -8.22 4.46
C GLY A 198 4.75 -7.93 3.02
N PHE A 199 5.94 -7.37 2.75
CA PHE A 199 6.42 -7.15 1.39
C PHE A 199 6.82 -8.44 0.68
N ASP A 200 7.35 -9.44 1.39
CA ASP A 200 7.56 -10.77 0.82
C ASP A 200 6.24 -11.39 0.38
N TYR A 201 5.20 -11.28 1.20
CA TYR A 201 3.85 -11.72 0.80
C TYR A 201 3.35 -10.97 -0.45
N LEU A 202 3.48 -9.64 -0.51
CA LEU A 202 3.07 -8.89 -1.69
C LEU A 202 3.86 -9.31 -2.95
N ARG A 203 5.19 -9.53 -2.83
CA ARG A 203 6.05 -10.02 -3.92
C ARG A 203 5.65 -11.41 -4.37
N ASP A 204 5.37 -12.33 -3.45
CA ASP A 204 4.94 -13.70 -3.74
C ASP A 204 3.59 -13.79 -4.46
N ASN A 205 2.77 -12.75 -4.40
CA ASN A 205 1.52 -12.65 -5.17
C ASN A 205 1.71 -11.98 -6.55
N MET A 206 2.95 -11.57 -6.89
CA MET A 206 3.31 -10.98 -8.18
C MET A 206 4.31 -11.82 -8.98
N VAL A 207 4.79 -12.95 -8.43
CA VAL A 207 5.69 -13.86 -9.15
C VAL A 207 4.96 -14.62 -10.26
N TRP A 208 5.70 -15.07 -11.27
CA TRP A 208 5.13 -15.76 -12.43
C TRP A 208 4.98 -17.27 -12.22
N SER A 209 5.68 -17.83 -11.23
CA SER A 209 5.72 -19.26 -10.94
C SER A 209 5.71 -19.54 -9.44
N LEU A 210 5.14 -20.68 -9.02
CA LEU A 210 5.12 -21.09 -7.60
C LEU A 210 6.53 -21.32 -7.04
N GLU A 211 7.48 -21.69 -7.89
CA GLU A 211 8.88 -21.93 -7.53
C GLU A 211 9.59 -20.64 -7.12
N GLU A 212 9.09 -19.48 -7.56
CA GLU A 212 9.61 -18.15 -7.22
C GLU A 212 9.20 -17.65 -5.84
N GLN A 213 8.12 -18.20 -5.27
CA GLN A 213 7.61 -17.79 -3.96
C GLN A 213 8.64 -18.06 -2.85
N VAL A 214 8.79 -17.11 -1.94
CA VAL A 214 9.71 -17.20 -0.80
C VAL A 214 9.00 -17.68 0.46
N GLN A 215 7.77 -17.22 0.71
CA GLN A 215 6.91 -17.68 1.82
C GLN A 215 6.03 -18.84 1.39
N LYS A 216 6.01 -19.90 2.20
CA LYS A 216 5.17 -21.09 1.93
C LYS A 216 4.00 -21.22 2.87
N TYR A 217 4.23 -21.02 4.17
CA TYR A 217 3.26 -21.28 5.22
C TYR A 217 3.23 -20.10 6.21
N ARG A 218 2.09 -19.93 6.88
CA ARG A 218 1.87 -18.89 7.91
C ARG A 218 1.20 -19.55 9.11
N GLU A 219 1.95 -20.39 9.82
CA GLU A 219 1.41 -21.23 10.89
C GLU A 219 1.34 -20.49 12.22
N PHE A 220 2.44 -19.88 12.67
CA PHE A 220 2.45 -19.13 13.92
C PHE A 220 3.31 -17.86 13.83
N ALA A 221 2.73 -16.73 14.21
CA ALA A 221 3.46 -15.47 14.39
C ALA A 221 3.45 -15.02 15.86
N ILE A 222 4.62 -14.66 16.37
CA ILE A 222 4.81 -14.01 17.67
C ILE A 222 5.28 -12.58 17.39
N ILE A 223 4.50 -11.59 17.83
CA ILE A 223 4.79 -10.17 17.59
C ILE A 223 5.36 -9.54 18.88
N ASP A 224 6.60 -9.06 18.80
CA ASP A 224 7.19 -8.22 19.84
C ASP A 224 6.72 -6.77 19.69
N GLU A 225 6.48 -6.11 20.82
CA GLU A 225 5.82 -4.79 20.90
C GLU A 225 4.55 -4.73 20.03
N VAL A 226 3.63 -5.64 20.33
CA VAL A 226 2.40 -5.87 19.54
C VAL A 226 1.51 -4.64 19.39
N ASP A 227 1.50 -3.73 20.37
CA ASP A 227 0.84 -2.42 20.31
C ASP A 227 1.44 -1.52 19.24
N SER A 228 2.77 -1.42 19.21
CA SER A 228 3.46 -0.62 18.18
C SER A 228 3.15 -1.15 16.76
N ILE A 229 3.14 -2.47 16.58
CA ILE A 229 3.02 -3.08 15.24
C ILE A 229 1.56 -3.17 14.77
N LEU A 230 0.65 -3.66 15.63
CA LEU A 230 -0.72 -3.97 15.22
C LEU A 230 -1.71 -2.82 15.40
N ILE A 231 -1.33 -1.75 16.12
CA ILE A 231 -2.15 -0.55 16.35
C ILE A 231 -1.53 0.66 15.66
N ASP A 232 -0.28 1.01 16.01
CA ASP A 232 0.33 2.24 15.49
C ASP A 232 0.75 2.12 14.03
N GLU A 233 1.53 1.08 13.68
CA GLU A 233 1.98 0.88 12.30
C GLU A 233 0.87 0.37 11.38
N ALA A 234 -0.15 -0.29 11.92
CA ALA A 234 -1.25 -0.86 11.15
C ALA A 234 -2.13 0.17 10.41
N ARG A 235 -1.97 1.47 10.71
CA ARG A 235 -2.71 2.57 10.08
C ARG A 235 -2.30 2.82 8.63
N THR A 236 -1.08 2.44 8.25
CA THR A 236 -0.56 2.65 6.90
C THR A 236 -0.46 1.29 6.19
N PRO A 237 -1.10 1.11 5.02
CA PRO A 237 -0.96 -0.13 4.27
C PRO A 237 0.44 -0.27 3.68
N LEU A 238 0.89 -1.50 3.49
CA LEU A 238 2.04 -1.82 2.66
C LEU A 238 1.64 -1.70 1.19
N ILE A 239 2.47 -1.04 0.40
CA ILE A 239 2.18 -0.71 -1.00
C ILE A 239 3.42 -0.98 -1.83
N ILE A 240 3.29 -1.80 -2.88
CA ILE A 240 4.28 -1.87 -3.96
C ILE A 240 3.78 -1.00 -5.11
N SER A 241 4.52 0.07 -5.38
CA SER A 241 4.30 0.92 -6.55
C SER A 241 5.54 0.90 -7.43
N GLY A 242 5.35 1.07 -8.73
CA GLY A 242 6.45 1.17 -9.67
C GLY A 242 6.10 2.02 -10.89
N PRO A 243 7.11 2.36 -11.70
CA PRO A 243 6.90 3.18 -12.88
C PRO A 243 6.05 2.42 -13.91
N VAL A 244 5.09 3.10 -14.52
CA VAL A 244 4.33 2.57 -15.64
C VAL A 244 5.26 2.54 -16.87
N GLN A 245 5.57 1.35 -17.40
CA GLN A 245 6.45 1.18 -18.58
C GLN A 245 5.96 1.91 -19.84
N ARG A 246 4.70 2.38 -19.85
CA ARG A 246 4.04 3.04 -20.98
C ARG A 246 3.40 4.39 -20.64
N SER A 247 3.94 5.18 -19.71
CA SER A 247 3.66 6.61 -19.81
C SER A 247 4.53 7.15 -20.95
N ASN A 248 4.03 7.17 -22.19
CA ASN A 248 4.67 7.86 -23.31
C ASN A 248 4.63 9.37 -23.02
N ASN A 249 5.45 9.81 -22.06
CA ASN A 249 5.63 11.22 -21.67
C ASN A 249 6.09 12.07 -22.86
N SER A 250 6.54 11.42 -23.94
CA SER A 250 6.77 12.04 -25.24
C SER A 250 5.52 12.75 -25.76
N TYR A 251 4.31 12.18 -25.66
CA TYR A 251 3.11 12.83 -26.20
C TYR A 251 2.82 14.18 -25.53
N PHE A 252 2.98 14.27 -24.20
CA PHE A 252 2.87 15.56 -23.51
C PHE A 252 3.89 16.57 -24.04
N ARG A 253 5.15 16.15 -24.26
CA ARG A 253 6.21 17.00 -24.80
C ARG A 253 5.95 17.42 -26.26
N ASP A 254 5.54 16.48 -27.10
CA ASP A 254 5.40 16.61 -28.54
C ASP A 254 4.19 17.47 -28.92
N PHE A 255 3.08 17.33 -28.18
CA PHE A 255 1.86 18.09 -28.44
C PHE A 255 1.78 19.42 -27.67
N ASN A 256 2.57 19.62 -26.61
CA ASN A 256 2.55 20.86 -25.84
C ASN A 256 2.71 22.14 -26.70
N PRO A 257 3.66 22.25 -27.65
CA PRO A 257 3.77 23.43 -28.52
C PRO A 257 2.50 23.68 -29.36
N LYS A 258 1.89 22.60 -29.87
CA LYS A 258 0.69 22.68 -30.70
C LYS A 258 -0.54 23.09 -29.87
N VAL A 259 -0.69 22.49 -28.69
CA VAL A 259 -1.77 22.83 -27.74
C VAL A 259 -1.61 24.27 -27.24
N ARG A 260 -0.39 24.72 -26.94
CA ARG A 260 -0.12 26.11 -26.56
C ARG A 260 -0.57 27.10 -27.65
N ALA A 261 -0.28 26.81 -28.92
CA ALA A 261 -0.74 27.63 -30.04
C ALA A 261 -2.27 27.63 -30.20
N LEU A 262 -2.89 26.47 -30.02
CA LEU A 262 -4.35 26.29 -30.03
C LEU A 262 -5.03 27.11 -28.92
N VAL A 263 -4.53 27.01 -27.68
CA VAL A 263 -5.01 27.78 -26.52
C VAL A 263 -4.86 29.29 -26.75
N SER A 264 -3.76 29.74 -27.36
CA SER A 264 -3.58 31.15 -27.71
C SER A 264 -4.68 31.65 -28.64
N LYS A 265 -4.98 30.91 -29.72
CA LYS A 265 -6.06 31.27 -30.66
C LYS A 265 -7.45 31.22 -30.02
N GLN A 266 -7.69 30.25 -29.13
CA GLN A 266 -8.91 30.18 -28.33
C GLN A 266 -9.04 31.42 -27.43
N ARG A 267 -7.96 31.84 -26.77
CA ARG A 267 -7.96 33.02 -25.91
C ARG A 267 -8.30 34.30 -26.69
N ASP A 268 -7.76 34.46 -27.89
CA ASP A 268 -8.09 35.60 -28.76
C ASP A 268 -9.56 35.56 -29.21
N LYS A 269 -10.08 34.37 -29.52
CA LYS A 269 -11.50 34.17 -29.86
C LYS A 269 -12.41 34.53 -28.69
N VAL A 270 -12.16 33.98 -27.50
CA VAL A 270 -12.96 34.26 -26.30
C VAL A 270 -12.87 35.74 -25.89
N SER A 271 -11.70 36.37 -26.04
CA SER A 271 -11.55 37.81 -25.78
C SER A 271 -12.46 38.66 -26.66
N ARG A 272 -12.62 38.27 -27.94
CA ARG A 272 -13.58 38.92 -28.86
C ARG A 272 -15.03 38.68 -28.44
N LEU A 273 -15.39 37.43 -28.12
CA LEU A 273 -16.73 37.08 -27.66
C LEU A 273 -17.14 37.87 -26.41
N VAL A 274 -16.23 38.01 -25.43
CA VAL A 274 -16.48 38.78 -24.20
C VAL A 274 -16.66 40.28 -24.48
N ARG A 275 -15.89 40.83 -25.43
CA ARG A 275 -16.05 42.23 -25.86
C ARG A 275 -17.40 42.46 -26.54
N GLU A 276 -17.74 41.60 -27.50
CA GLU A 276 -19.01 41.67 -28.24
C GLU A 276 -20.20 41.46 -27.31
N ALA A 277 -20.09 40.57 -26.33
CA ALA A 277 -21.10 40.39 -25.29
C ALA A 277 -21.33 41.67 -24.48
N ARG A 278 -20.27 42.40 -24.12
CA ARG A 278 -20.39 43.67 -23.41
C ARG A 278 -21.12 44.72 -24.26
N GLU A 279 -20.75 44.85 -25.53
CA GLU A 279 -21.41 45.77 -26.47
C GLU A 279 -22.90 45.42 -26.66
N ALA A 280 -23.24 44.14 -26.73
CA ALA A 280 -24.63 43.67 -26.81
C ALA A 280 -25.42 44.01 -25.53
N LEU A 281 -24.81 43.87 -24.35
CA LEU A 281 -25.43 44.26 -23.07
C LEU A 281 -25.71 45.77 -23.01
N GLU A 282 -24.79 46.60 -23.50
CA GLU A 282 -24.96 48.06 -23.55
C GLU A 282 -26.10 48.48 -24.51
N LYS A 283 -26.31 47.72 -25.59
CA LYS A 283 -27.40 47.93 -26.56
C LYS A 283 -28.74 47.32 -26.13
N GLY A 284 -28.78 46.57 -25.03
CA GLY A 284 -29.99 45.87 -24.56
C GLY A 284 -30.31 44.58 -25.32
N GLU A 285 -29.35 44.04 -26.09
CA GLU A 285 -29.50 42.80 -26.87
C GLU A 285 -29.21 41.56 -26.00
N GLU A 286 -30.08 41.29 -25.01
CA GLU A 286 -29.82 40.26 -23.99
C GLU A 286 -29.64 38.84 -24.56
N GLN A 287 -30.39 38.46 -25.60
CA GLN A 287 -30.28 37.15 -26.23
C GLN A 287 -28.89 36.93 -26.88
N LEU A 288 -28.38 37.95 -27.57
CA LEU A 288 -27.07 37.90 -28.20
C LEU A 288 -25.97 37.88 -27.14
N ALA A 289 -26.09 38.73 -26.11
CA ALA A 289 -25.16 38.76 -24.99
C ALA A 289 -25.09 37.40 -24.27
N GLY A 290 -26.24 36.79 -23.97
CA GLY A 290 -26.33 35.48 -23.33
C GLY A 290 -25.64 34.39 -24.16
N LYS A 291 -25.89 34.36 -25.47
CA LYS A 291 -25.22 33.43 -26.40
C LYS A 291 -23.70 33.59 -26.35
N LEU A 292 -23.21 34.82 -26.52
CA LEU A 292 -21.77 35.11 -26.55
C LEU A 292 -21.07 34.78 -25.23
N LEU A 293 -21.72 35.06 -24.10
CA LEU A 293 -21.20 34.75 -22.77
C LEU A 293 -21.16 33.24 -22.51
N LEU A 294 -22.20 32.50 -22.91
CA LEU A 294 -22.21 31.04 -22.79
C LEU A 294 -21.15 30.38 -23.67
N THR A 295 -20.97 30.85 -24.92
CA THR A 295 -19.88 30.38 -25.79
C THR A 295 -18.51 30.71 -25.18
N ALA A 296 -18.34 31.90 -24.62
CA ALA A 296 -17.10 32.29 -23.93
C ALA A 296 -16.82 31.40 -22.70
N GLU A 297 -17.85 31.06 -21.92
CA GLU A 297 -17.75 30.18 -20.74
C GLU A 297 -17.36 28.76 -21.12
N LYS A 298 -18.00 28.17 -22.13
CA LYS A 298 -17.63 26.87 -22.69
C LYS A 298 -16.21 26.83 -23.26
N GLY A 299 -15.73 27.96 -23.78
CA GLY A 299 -14.41 28.05 -24.39
C GLY A 299 -13.27 28.20 -23.39
N LEU A 300 -13.34 29.20 -22.51
CA LEU A 300 -12.33 29.51 -21.49
C LEU A 300 -13.00 30.07 -20.24
N PRO A 301 -13.48 29.21 -19.32
CA PRO A 301 -14.27 29.65 -18.16
C PRO A 301 -13.48 30.56 -17.21
N LYS A 302 -12.17 30.33 -17.05
CA LYS A 302 -11.27 31.15 -16.24
C LYS A 302 -10.78 32.44 -16.94
N HIS A 303 -11.39 32.88 -18.04
CA HIS A 303 -11.01 34.13 -18.68
C HIS A 303 -11.26 35.34 -17.75
N LYS A 304 -10.22 36.15 -17.47
CA LYS A 304 -10.25 37.20 -16.42
C LYS A 304 -11.42 38.19 -16.56
N GLN A 305 -11.72 38.66 -17.77
CA GLN A 305 -12.83 39.59 -17.98
C GLN A 305 -14.20 38.92 -17.85
N LEU A 306 -14.31 37.65 -18.28
CA LEU A 306 -15.54 36.87 -18.15
C LEU A 306 -15.85 36.62 -16.67
N MET A 307 -14.84 36.17 -15.91
CA MET A 307 -14.95 35.96 -14.46
C MET A 307 -15.40 37.22 -13.73
N LYS A 308 -14.86 38.39 -14.10
CA LYS A 308 -15.30 39.67 -13.54
C LYS A 308 -16.78 39.96 -13.85
N MET A 309 -17.23 39.73 -15.08
CA MET A 309 -18.64 39.93 -15.45
C MET A 309 -19.57 38.93 -14.73
N LYS A 310 -19.13 37.69 -14.56
CA LYS A 310 -19.86 36.64 -13.82
C LYS A 310 -20.01 36.92 -12.33
N GLN A 311 -19.37 37.96 -11.76
CA GLN A 311 -19.65 38.38 -10.38
C GLN A 311 -21.03 39.04 -10.24
N GLU A 312 -21.59 39.55 -11.34
CA GLU A 312 -22.93 40.12 -11.36
C GLU A 312 -24.01 39.03 -11.45
N THR A 313 -24.93 38.99 -10.49
CA THR A 313 -26.03 37.99 -10.45
C THR A 313 -26.88 38.00 -11.71
N ARG A 314 -27.06 39.18 -12.34
CA ARG A 314 -27.80 39.30 -13.61
C ARG A 314 -27.12 38.52 -14.74
N ILE A 315 -25.79 38.62 -14.84
CA ILE A 315 -25.00 37.93 -15.86
C ILE A 315 -25.02 36.42 -15.64
N GLN A 316 -24.90 35.97 -14.39
CA GLN A 316 -25.02 34.55 -14.07
C GLN A 316 -26.37 33.98 -14.50
N ARG A 317 -27.48 34.67 -14.18
CA ARG A 317 -28.82 34.26 -14.59
C ARG A 317 -28.96 34.24 -16.11
N LEU A 318 -28.47 35.26 -16.81
CA LEU A 318 -28.53 35.32 -18.26
C LEU A 318 -27.82 34.13 -18.92
N ILE A 319 -26.64 33.76 -18.41
CA ILE A 319 -25.89 32.59 -18.90
C ILE A 319 -26.68 31.31 -18.64
N SER A 320 -27.17 31.10 -17.41
CA SER A 320 -27.95 29.91 -17.05
C SER A 320 -29.26 29.78 -17.84
N ASP A 321 -29.99 30.87 -18.02
CA ASP A 321 -31.24 30.88 -18.80
C ASP A 321 -30.98 30.58 -20.27
N THR A 322 -29.87 31.12 -20.81
CA THR A 322 -29.41 30.82 -22.17
C THR A 322 -29.03 29.34 -22.29
N GLU A 323 -28.27 28.80 -21.36
CA GLU A 323 -27.87 27.38 -21.36
C GLU A 323 -29.11 26.47 -21.35
N LEU A 324 -30.10 26.77 -20.50
CA LEU A 324 -31.36 26.03 -20.45
C LEU A 324 -32.15 26.09 -21.78
N ALA A 325 -32.10 27.20 -22.50
CA ALA A 325 -32.73 27.32 -23.82
C ALA A 325 -32.03 26.40 -24.85
N TYR A 326 -30.70 26.43 -24.94
CA TYR A 326 -29.95 25.58 -25.87
C TYR A 326 -30.03 24.09 -25.52
N LEU A 327 -30.10 23.74 -24.23
CA LEU A 327 -30.31 22.35 -23.80
C LEU A 327 -31.69 21.83 -24.20
N ARG A 328 -32.74 22.66 -24.06
CA ARG A 328 -34.11 22.33 -24.46
C ARG A 328 -34.21 22.08 -25.96
N ASP A 329 -33.54 22.91 -26.75
CA ASP A 329 -33.55 22.85 -28.21
C ASP A 329 -32.53 21.86 -28.78
N LYS A 330 -31.74 21.19 -27.92
CA LYS A 330 -30.66 20.27 -28.29
C LYS A 330 -29.63 20.89 -29.24
N SER A 331 -29.41 22.20 -29.13
CA SER A 331 -28.65 23.01 -30.07
C SER A 331 -27.31 23.49 -29.50
N ILE A 332 -26.88 22.95 -28.35
CA ILE A 332 -25.63 23.34 -27.67
C ILE A 332 -24.39 23.24 -28.57
N HIS A 333 -24.37 22.24 -29.47
CA HIS A 333 -23.29 22.01 -30.43
C HIS A 333 -23.04 23.22 -31.35
N LEU A 334 -24.08 24.00 -31.68
CA LEU A 334 -23.94 25.21 -32.50
C LEU A 334 -23.10 26.30 -31.84
N LEU A 335 -22.99 26.27 -30.50
CA LEU A 335 -22.11 27.18 -29.77
C LEU A 335 -20.67 26.67 -29.76
N GLU A 336 -20.50 25.35 -29.81
CA GLU A 336 -19.23 24.65 -29.70
C GLU A 336 -18.46 24.69 -31.03
N ASP A 337 -19.17 24.65 -32.17
CA ASP A 337 -18.58 24.68 -33.51
C ASP A 337 -17.68 25.90 -33.78
N ASP A 338 -17.97 27.04 -33.14
CA ASP A 338 -17.20 28.29 -33.33
C ASP A 338 -15.92 28.35 -32.46
N LEU A 339 -15.74 27.39 -31.56
CA LEU A 339 -14.57 27.26 -30.70
C LEU A 339 -13.55 26.30 -31.30
N TYR A 340 -12.35 26.27 -30.72
CA TYR A 340 -11.34 25.26 -31.04
C TYR A 340 -11.44 24.06 -30.08
N TYR A 341 -11.79 24.29 -28.82
CA TYR A 341 -12.09 23.24 -27.86
C TYR A 341 -13.13 23.74 -26.86
N VAL A 342 -13.74 22.80 -26.15
CA VAL A 342 -14.75 23.04 -25.12
C VAL A 342 -14.24 22.49 -23.79
N ILE A 343 -14.51 23.23 -22.72
CA ILE A 343 -14.21 22.83 -21.34
C ILE A 343 -15.52 22.54 -20.63
N ASP A 344 -15.65 21.34 -20.08
CA ASP A 344 -16.68 20.99 -19.11
C ASP A 344 -16.07 21.07 -17.70
N GLU A 345 -16.39 22.14 -16.96
CA GLU A 345 -15.89 22.34 -15.60
C GLU A 345 -16.45 21.29 -14.62
N LYS A 346 -17.64 20.73 -14.87
CA LYS A 346 -18.28 19.75 -13.98
C LYS A 346 -17.69 18.37 -14.15
N ARG A 347 -17.43 17.96 -15.40
CA ARG A 347 -16.80 16.68 -15.72
C ARG A 347 -15.28 16.74 -15.68
N HIS A 348 -14.72 17.95 -15.60
CA HIS A 348 -13.30 18.21 -15.72
C HIS A 348 -12.69 17.61 -17.00
N VAL A 349 -13.38 17.78 -18.13
CA VAL A 349 -12.94 17.27 -19.44
C VAL A 349 -12.72 18.44 -20.40
N ALA A 350 -11.73 18.30 -21.28
CA ALA A 350 -11.51 19.20 -22.41
C ALA A 350 -11.64 18.42 -23.72
N ASP A 351 -12.58 18.83 -24.58
CA ASP A 351 -12.89 18.17 -25.84
C ASP A 351 -12.53 19.04 -27.04
N LEU A 352 -11.87 18.44 -28.03
CA LEU A 352 -11.54 19.12 -29.29
C LEU A 352 -12.77 19.22 -30.21
N THR A 353 -13.03 20.42 -30.69
CA THR A 353 -13.98 20.64 -31.80
C THR A 353 -13.35 20.25 -33.14
N GLU A 354 -14.14 20.21 -34.22
CA GLU A 354 -13.60 20.00 -35.56
C GLU A 354 -12.55 21.06 -35.95
N ASN A 355 -12.80 22.33 -35.63
CA ASN A 355 -11.86 23.43 -35.85
C ASN A 355 -10.56 23.22 -35.07
N GLY A 356 -10.65 22.69 -33.85
CA GLY A 356 -9.49 22.32 -33.03
C GLY A 356 -8.68 21.21 -33.67
N ARG A 357 -9.32 20.12 -34.10
CA ARG A 357 -8.65 18.98 -34.74
C ARG A 357 -7.88 19.40 -35.99
N ARG A 358 -8.51 20.18 -36.87
CA ARG A 358 -7.89 20.71 -38.11
C ARG A 358 -6.69 21.60 -37.83
N LEU A 359 -6.73 22.39 -36.76
CA LEU A 359 -5.60 23.24 -36.40
C LEU A 359 -4.46 22.46 -35.74
N LEU A 360 -4.78 21.46 -34.93
CA LEU A 360 -3.81 20.66 -34.18
C LEU A 360 -3.08 19.65 -35.08
N SER A 361 -3.76 19.12 -36.10
CA SER A 361 -3.19 18.25 -37.13
C SER A 361 -3.81 18.58 -38.50
N PRO A 362 -3.27 19.59 -39.22
CA PRO A 362 -3.78 19.98 -40.53
C PRO A 362 -3.71 18.86 -41.58
N ASP A 363 -2.64 18.08 -41.53
CA ASP A 363 -2.38 17.01 -42.51
C ASP A 363 -3.19 15.74 -42.23
N ASN A 364 -3.64 15.54 -40.98
CA ASN A 364 -4.43 14.38 -40.59
C ASN A 364 -5.36 14.69 -39.39
N PRO A 365 -6.53 15.33 -39.61
CA PRO A 365 -7.49 15.61 -38.54
C PRO A 365 -8.08 14.33 -37.90
N ALA A 366 -8.17 13.23 -38.66
CA ALA A 366 -8.67 11.92 -38.22
C ALA A 366 -7.76 11.22 -37.19
N LEU A 367 -6.60 11.81 -36.88
CA LEU A 367 -5.77 11.39 -35.75
C LEU A 367 -6.51 11.51 -34.41
N PHE A 368 -7.37 12.52 -34.28
CA PHE A 368 -8.12 12.82 -33.05
C PHE A 368 -9.56 12.31 -33.09
N GLU A 369 -9.87 11.39 -34.00
CA GLU A 369 -11.16 10.73 -34.10
C GLU A 369 -11.01 9.26 -33.73
N LEU A 370 -11.76 8.85 -32.71
CA LEU A 370 -11.85 7.45 -32.29
C LEU A 370 -12.98 6.79 -33.06
N THR A 371 -12.63 5.84 -33.91
CA THR A 371 -13.56 4.98 -34.63
C THR A 371 -13.95 3.77 -33.78
N ASP A 372 -15.15 3.24 -33.98
CA ASP A 372 -15.61 2.04 -33.27
C ASP A 372 -14.76 0.82 -33.67
N ILE A 373 -14.00 0.29 -32.71
CA ILE A 373 -13.16 -0.90 -32.93
C ILE A 373 -14.03 -2.12 -33.25
N GLY A 374 -15.22 -2.22 -32.65
CA GLY A 374 -16.13 -3.34 -32.85
C GLY A 374 -16.62 -3.45 -34.29
N GLU A 375 -16.94 -2.32 -34.92
CA GLU A 375 -17.33 -2.26 -36.34
C GLU A 375 -16.16 -2.67 -37.25
N ILE A 376 -14.96 -2.17 -36.97
CA ILE A 376 -13.76 -2.54 -37.75
C ILE A 376 -13.43 -4.03 -37.56
N PHE A 377 -13.57 -4.56 -36.36
CA PHE A 377 -13.32 -5.98 -36.08
C PHE A 377 -14.33 -6.88 -36.79
N ALA A 378 -15.61 -6.50 -36.80
CA ALA A 378 -16.65 -7.22 -37.53
C ALA A 378 -16.36 -7.22 -39.04
N HIS A 379 -15.95 -6.09 -39.60
CA HIS A 379 -15.57 -6.01 -41.01
C HIS A 379 -14.36 -6.89 -41.34
N ILE A 380 -13.33 -6.90 -40.47
CA ILE A 380 -12.16 -7.79 -40.62
C ILE A 380 -12.56 -9.27 -40.53
N ASP A 381 -13.50 -9.61 -39.64
CA ASP A 381 -14.03 -10.98 -39.53
C ASP A 381 -14.78 -11.44 -40.78
N GLU A 382 -15.44 -10.54 -41.50
CA GLU A 382 -16.19 -10.83 -42.72
C GLU A 382 -15.30 -10.84 -43.98
N THR A 383 -14.25 -10.02 -44.02
CA THR A 383 -13.45 -9.79 -45.24
C THR A 383 -12.17 -10.61 -45.31
N VAL A 384 -11.59 -10.99 -44.16
CA VAL A 384 -10.31 -11.71 -44.09
C VAL A 384 -10.56 -13.19 -43.80
N ALA A 385 -10.42 -14.03 -44.83
CA ALA A 385 -10.68 -15.46 -44.73
C ALA A 385 -9.58 -16.22 -43.97
N ASP A 386 -8.32 -15.78 -44.04
CA ASP A 386 -7.21 -16.43 -43.33
C ASP A 386 -7.18 -16.00 -41.85
N GLU A 387 -7.20 -16.97 -40.96
CA GLU A 387 -7.28 -16.73 -39.52
C GLU A 387 -6.05 -16.01 -38.95
N LYS A 388 -4.84 -16.30 -39.46
CA LYS A 388 -3.61 -15.66 -39.00
C LYS A 388 -3.51 -14.21 -39.49
N GLU A 389 -3.93 -13.96 -40.72
CA GLU A 389 -3.98 -12.61 -41.29
C GLU A 389 -5.03 -11.75 -40.55
N ARG A 390 -6.20 -12.31 -40.25
CA ARG A 390 -7.26 -11.68 -39.48
C ARG A 390 -6.83 -11.25 -38.08
N GLU A 391 -6.15 -12.13 -37.34
CA GLU A 391 -5.60 -11.78 -36.03
C GLU A 391 -4.54 -10.67 -36.11
N LYS A 392 -3.69 -10.71 -37.15
CA LYS A 392 -2.65 -9.70 -37.37
C LYS A 392 -3.25 -8.33 -37.66
N GLU A 393 -4.30 -8.25 -38.47
CA GLU A 393 -5.00 -6.99 -38.76
C GLU A 393 -5.72 -6.44 -37.52
N LYS A 394 -6.43 -7.30 -36.78
CA LYS A 394 -7.06 -6.90 -35.50
C LYS A 394 -6.02 -6.34 -34.51
N ARG A 395 -4.87 -6.99 -34.37
CA ARG A 395 -3.76 -6.50 -33.52
C ARG A 395 -3.16 -5.18 -34.02
N LYS A 396 -3.21 -4.90 -35.32
CA LYS A 396 -2.77 -3.61 -35.87
C LYS A 396 -3.78 -2.52 -35.50
N VAL A 397 -5.06 -2.73 -35.78
CA VAL A 397 -6.15 -1.80 -35.44
C VAL A 397 -6.18 -1.51 -33.94
N GLN A 398 -6.03 -2.54 -33.09
CA GLN A 398 -5.98 -2.38 -31.64
C GLN A 398 -4.81 -1.50 -31.18
N ARG A 399 -3.62 -1.66 -31.78
CA ARG A 399 -2.46 -0.82 -31.47
C ARG A 399 -2.67 0.62 -31.93
N ASP A 400 -3.14 0.81 -33.15
CA ASP A 400 -3.40 2.14 -33.72
C ASP A 400 -4.47 2.88 -32.89
N TYR A 401 -5.51 2.17 -32.43
CA TYR A 401 -6.53 2.73 -31.54
C TYR A 401 -5.94 3.12 -30.18
N ALA A 402 -5.15 2.23 -29.54
CA ALA A 402 -4.55 2.51 -28.25
C ALA A 402 -3.65 3.75 -28.30
N GLU A 403 -2.82 3.87 -29.34
CA GLU A 403 -1.96 5.03 -29.57
C GLU A 403 -2.78 6.32 -29.77
N LYS A 404 -3.83 6.30 -30.60
CA LYS A 404 -4.73 7.46 -30.78
C LYS A 404 -5.39 7.87 -29.47
N SER A 405 -5.84 6.90 -28.67
CA SER A 405 -6.47 7.15 -27.38
C SER A 405 -5.51 7.81 -26.39
N GLU A 406 -4.25 7.36 -26.33
CA GLU A 406 -3.22 7.96 -25.47
C GLU A 406 -2.89 9.40 -25.90
N ILE A 407 -2.77 9.65 -27.21
CA ILE A 407 -2.53 10.99 -27.76
C ILE A 407 -3.70 11.93 -27.41
N LEU A 408 -4.95 11.48 -27.62
CA LEU A 408 -6.14 12.27 -27.33
C LEU A 408 -6.20 12.61 -25.83
N HIS A 409 -5.91 11.63 -24.97
CA HIS A 409 -5.85 11.83 -23.53
C HIS A 409 -4.79 12.87 -23.16
N ALA A 410 -3.56 12.75 -23.65
CA ALA A 410 -2.48 13.71 -23.37
C ALA A 410 -2.86 15.14 -23.83
N VAL A 411 -3.47 15.28 -25.00
CA VAL A 411 -3.95 16.58 -25.51
C VAL A 411 -5.07 17.15 -24.64
N SER A 412 -6.03 16.32 -24.22
CA SER A 412 -7.11 16.74 -23.31
C SER A 412 -6.54 17.25 -21.98
N GLN A 413 -5.59 16.51 -21.37
CA GLN A 413 -4.94 16.95 -20.13
C GLN A 413 -4.12 18.23 -20.30
N LEU A 414 -3.42 18.41 -21.44
CA LEU A 414 -2.73 19.67 -21.75
C LEU A 414 -3.72 20.84 -21.87
N LEU A 415 -4.85 20.65 -22.57
CA LEU A 415 -5.90 21.67 -22.68
C LEU A 415 -6.44 22.06 -21.31
N ARG A 416 -6.70 21.07 -20.43
CA ARG A 416 -7.09 21.31 -19.04
C ARG A 416 -6.02 22.09 -18.27
N ALA A 417 -4.77 21.64 -18.32
CA ALA A 417 -3.65 22.30 -17.64
C ALA A 417 -3.50 23.77 -18.05
N TYR A 418 -3.72 24.10 -19.33
CA TYR A 418 -3.66 25.48 -19.82
C TYR A 418 -4.91 26.32 -19.50
N SER A 419 -6.09 25.70 -19.43
CA SER A 419 -7.38 26.40 -19.35
C SER A 419 -7.92 26.53 -17.93
N LEU A 420 -7.59 25.57 -17.06
CA LEU A 420 -8.16 25.43 -15.72
C LEU A 420 -7.14 25.64 -14.59
N PHE A 421 -5.84 25.60 -14.86
CA PHE A 421 -4.82 25.72 -13.81
C PHE A 421 -3.94 26.95 -14.08
N GLU A 422 -3.77 27.81 -13.08
CA GLU A 422 -2.93 29.01 -13.10
C GLU A 422 -1.75 28.82 -12.13
N LYS A 423 -0.56 29.20 -12.61
CA LYS A 423 0.65 29.23 -11.80
C LYS A 423 0.46 30.24 -10.67
N ASP A 424 0.98 29.92 -9.49
CA ASP A 424 0.87 30.68 -8.25
C ASP A 424 -0.55 30.74 -7.66
N VAL A 425 -1.48 29.93 -8.17
CA VAL A 425 -2.83 29.73 -7.61
C VAL A 425 -3.03 28.26 -7.22
N GLU A 426 -3.13 27.35 -8.19
CA GLU A 426 -3.33 25.92 -7.92
C GLU A 426 -2.00 25.15 -7.76
N TYR A 427 -0.91 25.70 -8.30
CA TYR A 427 0.43 25.09 -8.23
C TYR A 427 1.53 26.14 -8.32
N VAL A 428 2.73 25.79 -7.85
CA VAL A 428 3.96 26.57 -8.04
C VAL A 428 5.04 25.72 -8.69
N VAL A 429 6.06 26.36 -9.26
CA VAL A 429 7.24 25.68 -9.82
C VAL A 429 8.46 26.01 -8.98
N GLN A 430 9.07 25.00 -8.36
CA GLN A 430 10.30 25.13 -7.56
C GLN A 430 11.23 23.97 -7.87
N GLU A 431 12.54 24.22 -7.91
CA GLU A 431 13.56 23.18 -8.14
C GLU A 431 13.29 22.29 -9.38
N ASN A 432 12.76 22.90 -10.45
CA ASN A 432 12.38 22.19 -11.68
C ASN A 432 11.29 21.11 -11.46
N LYS A 433 10.39 21.33 -10.50
CA LYS A 433 9.23 20.48 -10.20
C LYS A 433 7.95 21.30 -9.98
N VAL A 434 6.81 20.70 -10.29
CA VAL A 434 5.48 21.27 -10.00
C VAL A 434 5.07 20.84 -8.59
N LEU A 435 4.74 21.80 -7.73
CA LEU A 435 4.23 21.56 -6.36
C LEU A 435 2.80 22.07 -6.26
N ILE A 436 1.90 21.25 -5.71
CA ILE A 436 0.49 21.61 -5.56
C ILE A 436 0.34 22.59 -4.39
N VAL A 437 -0.50 23.61 -4.57
CA VAL A 437 -0.93 24.53 -3.52
C VAL A 437 -2.30 24.10 -3.01
N ASP A 438 -2.45 23.95 -1.70
CA ASP A 438 -3.73 23.67 -1.08
C ASP A 438 -4.68 24.88 -1.20
N GLU A 439 -5.86 24.68 -1.78
CA GLU A 439 -6.82 25.76 -2.10
C GLU A 439 -7.33 26.52 -0.86
N TYR A 440 -7.37 25.87 0.31
CA TYR A 440 -7.91 26.47 1.53
C TYR A 440 -6.84 27.17 2.37
N THR A 441 -5.65 26.59 2.42
CA THR A 441 -4.59 27.01 3.33
C THR A 441 -3.43 27.72 2.64
N GLY A 442 -3.32 27.63 1.31
CA GLY A 442 -2.21 28.15 0.53
C GLY A 442 -0.87 27.43 0.79
N ARG A 443 -0.89 26.30 1.50
CA ARG A 443 0.31 25.53 1.84
C ARG A 443 0.78 24.71 0.64
N LEU A 444 2.09 24.59 0.50
CA LEU A 444 2.70 23.68 -0.46
C LEU A 444 2.52 22.24 0.00
N MET A 445 2.12 21.35 -0.91
CA MET A 445 1.93 19.93 -0.66
C MET A 445 3.01 19.11 -1.39
N PRO A 446 4.25 19.08 -0.89
CA PRO A 446 5.33 18.28 -1.49
C PRO A 446 4.97 16.79 -1.47
N GLY A 447 5.33 16.08 -2.54
CA GLY A 447 5.04 14.66 -2.70
C GLY A 447 3.62 14.34 -3.18
N ARG A 448 2.69 15.31 -3.22
CA ARG A 448 1.40 15.14 -3.88
C ARG A 448 1.50 15.47 -5.38
N ARG A 449 0.89 14.63 -6.20
CA ARG A 449 0.77 14.84 -7.66
C ARG A 449 -0.71 14.80 -8.06
N PHE A 450 -1.06 15.50 -9.12
CA PHE A 450 -2.39 15.39 -9.73
C PHE A 450 -2.45 14.04 -10.48
N SER A 451 -3.59 13.37 -10.43
CA SER A 451 -3.80 12.07 -11.08
C SER A 451 -4.11 12.21 -12.57
N ASP A 452 -4.18 11.08 -13.28
CA ASP A 452 -4.74 10.97 -14.63
C ASP A 452 -3.99 11.84 -15.66
N GLY A 453 -2.66 11.79 -15.67
CA GLY A 453 -1.81 12.55 -16.60
C GLY A 453 -1.78 14.07 -16.41
N LEU A 454 -2.60 14.64 -15.51
CA LEU A 454 -2.71 16.11 -15.35
C LEU A 454 -1.42 16.72 -14.80
N HIS A 455 -0.72 16.03 -13.89
CA HIS A 455 0.52 16.55 -13.33
C HIS A 455 1.63 16.58 -14.40
N GLN A 456 1.70 15.57 -15.26
CA GLN A 456 2.59 15.52 -16.42
C GLN A 456 2.27 16.63 -17.43
N ALA A 457 0.99 16.92 -17.63
CA ALA A 457 0.56 18.04 -18.47
C ALA A 457 1.01 19.39 -17.89
N LEU A 458 0.95 19.59 -16.57
CA LEU A 458 1.46 20.78 -15.88
C LEU A 458 2.99 20.86 -15.98
N GLU A 459 3.69 19.75 -15.79
CA GLU A 459 5.14 19.67 -15.95
C GLU A 459 5.56 20.07 -17.39
N ALA A 460 4.85 19.55 -18.40
CA ALA A 460 5.05 19.88 -19.80
C ALA A 460 4.74 21.36 -20.10
N LYS A 461 3.62 21.88 -19.57
CA LYS A 461 3.19 23.28 -19.72
C LYS A 461 4.25 24.25 -19.22
N GLU A 462 4.87 23.96 -18.07
CA GLU A 462 5.89 24.79 -17.44
C GLU A 462 7.31 24.51 -17.95
N GLY A 463 7.48 23.49 -18.79
CA GLY A 463 8.77 23.11 -19.36
C GLY A 463 9.74 22.47 -18.36
N VAL A 464 9.22 21.86 -17.29
CA VAL A 464 10.01 21.14 -16.29
C VAL A 464 10.13 19.65 -16.65
N THR A 465 10.93 18.90 -15.89
CA THR A 465 11.10 17.47 -16.11
C THR A 465 9.78 16.74 -15.88
N ILE A 466 9.31 16.02 -16.92
CA ILE A 466 8.10 15.20 -16.82
C ILE A 466 8.46 13.87 -16.15
N GLU A 467 8.05 13.68 -14.90
CA GLU A 467 8.28 12.43 -14.18
C GLU A 467 7.19 11.40 -14.55
N GLY A 468 7.58 10.13 -14.72
CA GLY A 468 6.67 9.03 -15.05
C GLY A 468 5.54 8.88 -14.03
N GLU A 469 4.43 8.28 -14.46
CA GLU A 469 3.38 7.85 -13.53
C GLU A 469 3.86 6.63 -12.73
N THR A 470 3.56 6.63 -11.43
CA THR A 470 3.70 5.44 -10.58
C THR A 470 2.33 4.83 -10.38
N GLN A 471 2.22 3.54 -10.66
CA GLN A 471 1.01 2.77 -10.38
C GLN A 471 1.25 1.87 -9.19
N THR A 472 0.23 1.74 -8.34
CA THR A 472 0.20 0.73 -7.28
C THR A 472 -0.11 -0.64 -7.89
N PHE A 473 0.82 -1.59 -7.74
CA PHE A 473 0.69 -2.96 -8.23
C PHE A 473 0.06 -3.89 -7.19
N ALA A 474 0.41 -3.71 -5.92
CA ALA A 474 -0.08 -4.56 -4.84
C ALA A 474 -0.20 -3.77 -3.53
N THR A 475 -1.20 -4.10 -2.71
CA THR A 475 -1.37 -3.49 -1.40
C THR A 475 -1.98 -4.46 -0.39
N ILE A 476 -1.57 -4.36 0.87
CA ILE A 476 -2.19 -5.06 2.00
C ILE A 476 -2.05 -4.23 3.28
N THR A 477 -3.05 -4.24 4.15
CA THR A 477 -2.92 -3.68 5.51
C THR A 477 -2.23 -4.69 6.43
N LEU A 478 -1.45 -4.23 7.42
CA LEU A 478 -0.84 -5.14 8.40
C LEU A 478 -1.90 -5.97 9.13
N GLN A 479 -3.06 -5.39 9.41
CA GLN A 479 -4.19 -6.08 10.02
C GLN A 479 -4.60 -7.32 9.20
N ASN A 480 -4.83 -7.15 7.89
CA ASN A 480 -5.19 -8.25 7.01
C ASN A 480 -4.04 -9.24 6.81
N PHE A 481 -2.79 -8.76 6.81
CA PHE A 481 -1.63 -9.62 6.70
C PHE A 481 -1.52 -10.60 7.89
N PHE A 482 -1.57 -10.10 9.12
CA PHE A 482 -1.40 -10.95 10.30
C PHE A 482 -2.61 -11.84 10.59
N ARG A 483 -3.81 -11.46 10.14
CA ARG A 483 -5.01 -12.33 10.21
C ARG A 483 -4.93 -13.58 9.33
N MET A 484 -3.96 -13.66 8.41
CA MET A 484 -3.74 -14.87 7.60
C MET A 484 -2.94 -15.95 8.31
N TYR A 485 -2.42 -15.71 9.52
CA TYR A 485 -1.72 -16.75 10.28
C TYR A 485 -2.72 -17.67 10.99
N ASP A 486 -2.43 -18.98 11.04
CA ASP A 486 -3.28 -19.95 11.75
C ASP A 486 -3.32 -19.66 13.25
N LYS A 487 -2.22 -19.16 13.81
CA LYS A 487 -2.11 -18.67 15.17
C LYS A 487 -1.33 -17.37 15.22
N LEU A 488 -1.78 -16.43 16.02
CA LEU A 488 -1.16 -15.13 16.24
C LEU A 488 -1.05 -14.89 17.75
N ALA A 489 0.08 -14.37 18.20
CA ALA A 489 0.30 -14.00 19.60
C ALA A 489 1.20 -12.77 19.66
N GLY A 490 1.23 -12.12 20.83
CA GLY A 490 2.05 -10.94 21.01
C GLY A 490 2.57 -10.76 22.42
N MET A 491 3.52 -9.86 22.57
CA MET A 491 4.02 -9.39 23.86
C MET A 491 4.26 -7.88 23.78
N THR A 492 4.01 -7.20 24.89
CA THR A 492 4.23 -5.75 25.01
C THR A 492 4.32 -5.36 26.49
N GLY A 493 4.78 -4.14 26.77
CA GLY A 493 4.71 -3.56 28.11
C GLY A 493 3.37 -2.88 28.40
N THR A 494 2.55 -2.63 27.37
CA THR A 494 1.40 -1.74 27.42
C THR A 494 0.26 -2.24 26.52
N ALA A 495 -0.38 -3.37 26.87
CA ALA A 495 -1.48 -3.94 26.08
C ALA A 495 -2.87 -3.49 26.57
N ILE A 496 -3.04 -3.29 27.88
CA ILE A 496 -4.35 -3.08 28.51
C ILE A 496 -5.15 -1.91 27.91
N THR A 497 -4.46 -0.85 27.46
CA THR A 497 -5.13 0.32 26.86
C THR A 497 -5.83 -0.02 25.55
N GLU A 498 -5.26 -0.92 24.76
CA GLU A 498 -5.76 -1.31 23.43
C GLU A 498 -6.41 -2.70 23.41
N ALA A 499 -6.67 -3.30 24.59
CA ALA A 499 -7.21 -4.65 24.73
C ALA A 499 -8.54 -4.88 23.98
N ALA A 500 -9.39 -3.85 23.91
CA ALA A 500 -10.64 -3.95 23.14
C ALA A 500 -10.39 -4.10 21.63
N GLU A 501 -9.42 -3.35 21.09
CA GLU A 501 -9.07 -3.38 19.68
C GLU A 501 -8.38 -4.70 19.30
N PHE A 502 -7.47 -5.21 20.15
CA PHE A 502 -6.87 -6.52 19.96
C PHE A 502 -7.89 -7.65 19.86
N LYS A 503 -8.88 -7.63 20.75
CA LYS A 503 -9.95 -8.64 20.77
C LYS A 503 -10.86 -8.53 19.56
N GLU A 504 -11.24 -7.32 19.16
CA GLU A 504 -12.15 -7.09 18.04
C GLU A 504 -11.51 -7.43 16.68
N ILE A 505 -10.26 -7.03 16.47
CA ILE A 505 -9.60 -7.17 15.16
C ILE A 505 -8.89 -8.52 15.01
N TYR A 506 -8.21 -8.98 16.07
CA TYR A 506 -7.32 -10.15 16.01
C TYR A 506 -7.77 -11.33 16.86
N GLY A 507 -8.81 -11.16 17.69
CA GLY A 507 -9.30 -12.23 18.57
C GLY A 507 -8.34 -12.58 19.71
N MET A 508 -7.43 -11.67 20.07
CA MET A 508 -6.48 -11.83 21.17
C MET A 508 -6.98 -11.12 22.44
N GLU A 509 -6.80 -11.73 23.61
CA GLU A 509 -7.15 -11.20 24.93
C GLU A 509 -5.94 -10.77 25.77
#